data_AF-A0A3M7QN56-F1
#
_entry.id   AF-A0A3M7QN56-F1
#
_cell.length_a   1.000
_cell.length_b   1.000
_cell.length_c   1.000
_cell.angle_alpha   90.00
_cell.angle_beta   90.00
_cell.angle_gamma   90.00
#
_symmetry.space_group_name_H-M   'P 1'
#
loop_
_entity.id
_entity.type
_entity.pdbx_description
1 polymer ?
#
loop_
_entity_poly.entity_id
_entity_poly.type
_entity_poly.pdbx_seq_one_letter_code
_entity_poly.pdbx_strand_id
1 'polypeptide(L)'
;MGLEISSNCSDRLQEDRRWEYWRKAEMEREIEERRKQEELERELEEMERKQPIFLKVGSIRSECLENSFLLNTFDPIVVENTINIFMKISTNESNAYEYTIQCFDKLVITAQTNLSENQFNFMIDNSSTISYKNYVLDKLEPLSLYNLTIGYKIKNNDKIFNVSVIESYTCFGTPGDPQNLMANRGKNTLEVSWNRPITINAPDICYYLIEKRFLDQSEGREYEEIKTSFSIIDDLNKNFEVRVSTFNDYKCYKERYPAAENRIN
;
A
#
# COMPACT_ATOMS: atom_id res chain seq x y z
N MET A 1 -42.10 41.23 -56.36
CA MET A 1 -42.04 39.77 -56.15
C MET A 1 -40.59 39.46 -55.79
N GLY A 2 -40.25 39.55 -54.49
CA GLY A 2 -38.90 39.32 -53.98
C GLY A 2 -38.94 38.07 -53.11
N LEU A 3 -38.19 37.04 -53.49
CA LEU A 3 -38.08 35.78 -52.78
C LEU A 3 -36.89 35.87 -51.82
N GLU A 4 -37.18 35.85 -50.52
CA GLU A 4 -36.20 35.59 -49.47
C GLU A 4 -35.81 34.11 -49.50
N ILE A 5 -34.52 33.82 -49.68
CA ILE A 5 -33.94 32.49 -49.44
C ILE A 5 -33.20 32.54 -48.11
N SER A 6 -33.87 31.97 -47.11
CA SER A 6 -33.49 31.88 -45.69
C SER A 6 -32.38 30.85 -45.45
N SER A 7 -31.24 31.34 -44.92
CA SER A 7 -30.35 30.83 -43.85
C SER A 7 -30.07 29.32 -43.59
N ASN A 8 -30.46 28.36 -44.42
CA ASN A 8 -30.42 26.93 -44.05
C ASN A 8 -29.10 26.16 -44.28
N CYS A 9 -28.01 26.82 -44.69
CA CYS A 9 -26.72 26.14 -44.94
C CYS A 9 -25.72 26.22 -43.77
N SER A 10 -25.85 27.20 -42.87
CA SER A 10 -24.92 27.39 -41.75
C SER A 10 -25.12 26.36 -40.64
N ASP A 11 -26.38 25.99 -40.36
CA ASP A 11 -26.73 25.11 -39.24
C ASP A 11 -26.38 23.65 -39.52
N ARG A 12 -26.51 23.18 -40.77
CA ARG A 12 -26.07 21.82 -41.17
C ARG A 12 -24.56 21.61 -41.02
N LEU A 13 -23.75 22.62 -41.34
CA LEU A 13 -22.29 22.57 -41.19
C LEU A 13 -21.82 22.64 -39.71
N GLN A 14 -22.68 23.13 -38.80
CA GLN A 14 -22.41 23.07 -37.36
C GLN A 14 -22.81 21.71 -36.77
N GLU A 15 -23.91 21.11 -37.23
CA GLU A 15 -24.32 19.77 -36.80
C GLU A 15 -23.32 18.70 -37.28
N ASP A 16 -22.84 18.74 -38.52
CA ASP A 16 -21.86 17.78 -39.03
C ASP A 16 -20.55 17.79 -38.23
N ARG A 17 -20.04 18.98 -37.88
CA ARG A 17 -18.83 19.13 -37.03
C ARG A 17 -19.05 18.60 -35.62
N ARG A 18 -20.27 18.72 -35.08
CA ARG A 18 -20.64 18.18 -33.77
C ARG A 18 -20.67 16.65 -33.80
N TRP A 19 -21.19 16.05 -34.87
CA TRP A 19 -21.20 14.60 -35.07
C TRP A 19 -19.80 14.00 -35.26
N GLU A 20 -18.89 14.72 -35.92
CA GLU A 20 -17.48 14.31 -36.02
C GLU A 20 -16.78 14.36 -34.66
N TYR A 21 -17.04 15.41 -33.87
CA TYR A 21 -16.47 15.54 -32.53
C TYR A 21 -16.96 14.42 -31.58
N TRP A 22 -18.26 14.10 -31.59
CA TRP A 22 -18.81 13.00 -30.82
C TRP A 22 -18.27 11.64 -31.23
N ARG A 23 -18.17 11.37 -32.54
CA ARG A 23 -17.58 10.11 -33.04
C ARG A 23 -16.12 9.96 -32.63
N LYS A 24 -15.36 11.05 -32.66
CA LYS A 24 -13.96 11.05 -32.23
C LYS A 24 -13.84 10.76 -30.71
N ALA A 25 -14.67 11.42 -29.90
CA ALA A 25 -14.67 11.21 -28.45
C ALA A 25 -15.15 9.81 -28.03
N GLU A 26 -16.10 9.21 -28.76
CA GLU A 26 -16.53 7.83 -28.53
C GLU A 26 -15.42 6.83 -28.89
N MET A 27 -14.78 7.02 -30.04
CA MET A 27 -13.67 6.18 -30.48
C MET A 27 -12.48 6.27 -29.51
N GLU A 28 -12.17 7.46 -28.98
CA GLU A 28 -11.14 7.63 -27.94
C GLU A 28 -11.49 6.90 -26.63
N ARG A 29 -12.77 6.89 -26.24
CA ARG A 29 -13.23 6.11 -25.08
C ARG A 29 -13.10 4.60 -25.31
N GLU A 30 -13.49 4.10 -26.48
CA GLU A 30 -13.35 2.67 -26.81
C GLU A 30 -11.87 2.24 -26.86
N ILE A 31 -10.97 3.10 -27.36
CA ILE A 31 -9.53 2.83 -27.38
C ILE A 31 -8.98 2.76 -25.94
N GLU A 32 -9.41 3.67 -25.07
CA GLU A 32 -8.98 3.72 -23.68
C GLU A 32 -9.51 2.52 -22.87
N GLU A 33 -10.77 2.12 -23.07
CA GLU A 33 -11.31 0.91 -22.46
C GLU A 33 -10.57 -0.35 -22.91
N ARG A 34 -10.27 -0.45 -24.20
CA ARG A 34 -9.50 -1.58 -24.75
C ARG A 34 -8.08 -1.64 -24.18
N ARG A 35 -7.42 -0.49 -24.02
CA ARG A 35 -6.10 -0.40 -23.37
C ARG A 35 -6.13 -0.88 -21.92
N LYS A 36 -7.13 -0.45 -21.15
CA LYS A 36 -7.32 -0.91 -19.76
C LYS A 36 -7.57 -2.41 -19.69
N GLN A 37 -8.31 -2.95 -20.64
CA GLN A 37 -8.61 -4.38 -20.69
C GLN A 37 -7.37 -5.20 -21.09
N GLU A 38 -6.57 -4.72 -22.05
CA GLU A 38 -5.28 -5.33 -22.44
C GLU A 38 -4.20 -5.22 -21.34
N GLU A 39 -4.26 -4.19 -20.49
CA GLU A 39 -3.39 -4.04 -19.32
C GLU A 39 -3.80 -5.02 -18.21
N LEU A 40 -5.09 -5.13 -17.92
CA LEU A 40 -5.63 -6.09 -16.97
C LEU A 40 -5.33 -7.54 -17.39
N GLU A 41 -5.49 -7.88 -18.67
CA GLU A 41 -5.16 -9.21 -19.20
C GLU A 41 -3.66 -9.50 -19.10
N ARG A 42 -2.78 -8.52 -19.36
CA ARG A 42 -1.33 -8.67 -19.17
C ARG A 42 -0.95 -8.88 -17.71
N GLU A 43 -1.57 -8.14 -16.79
CA GLU A 43 -1.38 -8.37 -15.35
C GLU A 43 -1.85 -9.77 -14.95
N LEU A 44 -2.97 -10.25 -15.50
CA LEU A 44 -3.48 -11.60 -15.27
C LEU A 44 -2.54 -12.68 -15.80
N GLU A 45 -2.03 -12.52 -17.02
CA GLU A 45 -1.04 -13.43 -17.62
C GLU A 45 0.30 -13.42 -16.88
N GLU A 46 0.73 -12.27 -16.36
CA GLU A 46 1.94 -12.18 -15.54
C GLU A 46 1.74 -12.86 -14.18
N MET A 47 0.56 -12.72 -13.58
CA MET A 47 0.17 -13.48 -12.38
C MET A 47 0.11 -14.99 -12.65
N GLU A 48 -0.34 -15.43 -13.83
CA GLU A 48 -0.37 -16.85 -14.21
C GLU A 48 1.03 -17.41 -14.56
N ARG A 49 1.92 -16.61 -15.15
CA ARG A 49 3.32 -17.00 -15.40
C ARG A 49 4.14 -17.20 -14.13
N LYS A 50 3.82 -16.46 -13.06
CA LYS A 50 4.35 -16.72 -11.72
C LYS A 50 3.67 -17.99 -11.21
N GLN A 51 4.20 -19.15 -11.62
CA GLN A 51 3.66 -20.46 -11.27
C GLN A 51 3.32 -20.51 -9.77
N PRO A 52 2.05 -20.65 -9.37
CA PRO A 52 1.72 -20.76 -7.96
C PRO A 52 2.39 -22.02 -7.40
N ILE A 53 3.14 -21.86 -6.32
CA ILE A 53 3.73 -23.00 -5.62
C ILE A 53 2.57 -23.79 -4.99
N PHE A 54 2.23 -24.93 -5.59
CA PHE A 54 1.21 -25.83 -5.06
C PHE A 54 1.76 -26.59 -3.84
N LEU A 55 1.53 -26.08 -2.63
CA LEU A 55 1.83 -26.80 -1.40
C LEU A 55 0.72 -27.81 -1.10
N LYS A 56 1.02 -29.10 -1.28
CA LYS A 56 0.12 -30.21 -0.91
C LYS A 56 0.52 -30.74 0.47
N VAL A 57 -0.30 -30.50 1.51
CA VAL A 57 0.06 -30.85 2.89
C VAL A 57 -0.96 -31.82 3.53
N GLY A 58 -0.45 -33.02 3.86
CA GLY A 58 -0.87 -34.04 4.86
C GLY A 58 -2.34 -34.28 5.25
N SER A 59 -2.77 -35.56 5.30
CA SER A 59 -4.07 -36.00 5.83
C SER A 59 -4.03 -36.38 7.33
N ILE A 60 -5.03 -35.99 8.11
CA ILE A 60 -5.28 -36.44 9.50
C ILE A 60 -6.76 -36.89 9.59
N ARG A 61 -7.18 -37.85 10.44
CA ARG A 61 -8.51 -38.52 10.33
C ARG A 61 -9.60 -37.96 11.27
N SER A 62 -10.73 -37.54 10.69
CA SER A 62 -12.09 -37.23 11.25
C SER A 62 -12.99 -36.79 10.09
N GLU A 63 -14.32 -36.77 10.19
CA GLU A 63 -15.20 -36.41 9.04
C GLU A 63 -14.91 -35.04 8.38
N CYS A 64 -14.49 -34.01 9.14
CA CYS A 64 -13.96 -32.76 8.56
C CYS A 64 -12.43 -32.78 8.30
N LEU A 65 -11.71 -33.75 8.86
CA LEU A 65 -10.25 -33.88 8.78
C LEU A 65 -9.79 -34.80 7.62
N GLU A 66 -10.63 -35.71 7.12
CA GLU A 66 -10.30 -36.63 6.02
C GLU A 66 -10.10 -35.91 4.68
N ASN A 67 -10.65 -34.71 4.54
CA ASN A 67 -10.48 -33.88 3.35
C ASN A 67 -9.61 -32.66 3.65
N SER A 68 -8.48 -32.60 2.97
CA SER A 68 -7.56 -31.47 3.03
C SER A 68 -8.19 -30.25 2.35
N PHE A 69 -8.30 -29.14 3.07
CA PHE A 69 -8.39 -27.84 2.41
C PHE A 69 -7.10 -27.60 1.65
N LEU A 70 -7.24 -27.20 0.39
CA LEU A 70 -6.14 -26.80 -0.46
C LEU A 70 -6.09 -25.28 -0.44
N LEU A 71 -5.09 -24.75 0.27
CA LEU A 71 -4.80 -23.33 0.34
C LEU A 71 -3.84 -23.00 -0.81
N ASN A 72 -4.33 -22.29 -1.81
CA ASN A 72 -3.48 -21.72 -2.84
C ASN A 72 -3.04 -20.35 -2.35
N THR A 73 -1.74 -20.21 -2.08
CA THR A 73 -1.11 -18.95 -1.72
C THR A 73 -0.20 -18.53 -2.86
N PHE A 74 -0.27 -17.26 -3.27
CA PHE A 74 0.79 -16.68 -4.07
C PHE A 74 1.93 -16.20 -3.18
N ASP A 75 3.10 -16.01 -3.77
CA ASP A 75 4.21 -15.34 -3.08
C ASP A 75 3.73 -13.99 -2.56
N PRO A 76 3.96 -13.66 -1.27
CA PRO A 76 3.53 -12.41 -0.71
C PRO A 76 4.17 -11.25 -1.47
N ILE A 77 3.36 -10.26 -1.82
CA ILE A 77 3.87 -9.03 -2.43
C ILE A 77 4.14 -8.06 -1.30
N VAL A 78 5.42 -7.78 -1.07
CA VAL A 78 5.85 -6.74 -0.15
C VAL A 78 5.78 -5.40 -0.86
N VAL A 79 4.99 -4.49 -0.30
CA VAL A 79 4.99 -3.08 -0.71
C VAL A 79 5.25 -2.27 0.54
N GLU A 80 6.42 -1.63 0.59
CA GLU A 80 6.89 -0.91 1.76
C GLU A 80 6.89 -1.80 3.01
N ASN A 81 6.07 -1.50 4.01
CA ASN A 81 5.96 -2.30 5.24
C ASN A 81 4.63 -3.05 5.30
N THR A 82 3.97 -3.21 4.14
CA THR A 82 2.80 -4.06 4.00
C THR A 82 3.17 -5.36 3.31
N ILE A 83 2.58 -6.46 3.79
CA ILE A 83 2.68 -7.74 3.13
C ILE A 83 1.29 -8.11 2.63
N ASN A 84 1.14 -8.10 1.31
CA ASN A 84 -0.09 -8.50 0.63
C ASN A 84 -0.04 -10.00 0.38
N ILE A 85 -0.98 -10.73 0.98
CA ILE A 85 -1.08 -12.18 0.83
C ILE A 85 -2.35 -12.49 0.04
N PHE A 86 -2.17 -13.00 -1.17
CA PHE A 86 -3.26 -13.46 -2.02
C PHE A 86 -3.51 -14.94 -1.77
N MET A 87 -4.72 -15.26 -1.32
CA MET A 87 -5.08 -16.64 -0.97
C MET A 87 -6.42 -17.04 -1.55
N LYS A 88 -6.51 -18.31 -1.94
CA LYS A 88 -7.76 -18.99 -2.28
C LYS A 88 -7.85 -20.30 -1.51
N ILE A 89 -9.01 -20.53 -0.91
CA ILE A 89 -9.31 -21.77 -0.21
C ILE A 89 -10.11 -22.65 -1.16
N SER A 90 -9.70 -23.89 -1.31
CA SER A 90 -10.37 -24.87 -2.16
C SER A 90 -10.45 -26.21 -1.47
N THR A 91 -11.34 -27.07 -1.95
CA THR A 91 -11.45 -28.46 -1.48
C THR A 91 -11.52 -29.37 -2.71
N ASN A 92 -11.12 -30.61 -2.53
CA ASN A 92 -11.22 -31.66 -3.54
C ASN A 92 -12.65 -32.24 -3.68
N GLU A 93 -13.59 -31.83 -2.82
CA GLU A 93 -14.97 -32.33 -2.82
C GLU A 93 -15.84 -31.78 -3.96
N SER A 94 -16.72 -32.64 -4.46
CA SER A 94 -17.67 -32.32 -5.55
C SER A 94 -18.65 -31.19 -5.18
N ASN A 95 -18.98 -31.04 -3.89
CA ASN A 95 -19.74 -29.93 -3.32
C ASN A 95 -18.86 -29.00 -2.46
N ALA A 96 -17.74 -28.55 -3.04
CA ALA A 96 -16.70 -27.79 -2.35
C ALA A 96 -17.19 -26.59 -1.54
N TYR A 97 -18.20 -25.89 -2.04
CA TYR A 97 -18.76 -24.70 -1.40
C TYR A 97 -19.47 -25.01 -0.08
N GLU A 98 -20.41 -25.95 -0.10
CA GLU A 98 -21.20 -26.32 1.08
C GLU A 98 -20.32 -26.94 2.16
N TYR A 99 -19.39 -27.80 1.76
CA TYR A 99 -18.42 -28.42 2.66
C TYR A 99 -17.50 -27.38 3.33
N THR A 100 -17.01 -26.41 2.56
CA THR A 100 -16.19 -25.33 3.13
C THR A 100 -16.99 -24.51 4.15
N ILE A 101 -18.25 -24.19 3.87
CA ILE A 101 -19.10 -23.47 4.83
C ILE A 101 -19.34 -24.31 6.10
N GLN A 102 -19.49 -25.62 5.97
CA GLN A 102 -19.78 -26.50 7.11
C GLN A 102 -18.55 -26.76 8.00
N CYS A 103 -17.37 -26.97 7.41
CA CYS A 103 -16.18 -27.38 8.17
C CYS A 103 -15.19 -26.24 8.45
N PHE A 104 -15.05 -25.25 7.58
CA PHE A 104 -14.06 -24.17 7.79
C PHE A 104 -14.60 -23.11 8.76
N ASP A 105 -13.83 -22.82 9.81
CA ASP A 105 -14.14 -21.77 10.77
C ASP A 105 -13.52 -20.45 10.32
N LYS A 106 -12.18 -20.39 10.36
CA LYS A 106 -11.41 -19.17 10.07
C LYS A 106 -10.01 -19.48 9.62
N LEU A 107 -9.45 -18.52 8.88
CA LEU A 107 -8.03 -18.48 8.56
C LEU A 107 -7.29 -17.80 9.72
N VAL A 108 -6.10 -18.32 10.04
CA VAL A 108 -5.20 -17.75 11.03
C VAL A 108 -3.89 -17.41 10.33
N ILE A 109 -3.53 -16.14 10.30
CA ILE A 109 -2.23 -15.67 9.83
C ILE A 109 -1.47 -15.16 11.04
N THR A 110 -0.30 -15.73 11.27
CA THR A 110 0.61 -15.32 12.33
C THR A 110 1.84 -14.70 11.69
N ALA A 111 2.12 -13.44 11.98
CA ALA A 111 3.37 -12.80 11.61
C ALA A 111 4.24 -12.64 12.86
N GLN A 112 5.46 -13.18 12.82
CA GLN A 112 6.42 -13.05 13.89
C GLN A 112 7.75 -12.56 13.32
N THR A 113 8.37 -11.59 13.99
CA THR A 113 9.74 -11.20 13.72
C THR A 113 10.63 -11.57 14.90
N ASN A 114 11.93 -11.65 14.67
CA ASN A 114 12.93 -11.88 15.71
C ASN A 114 13.41 -10.58 16.39
N LEU A 115 12.95 -9.42 15.90
CA LEU A 115 13.32 -8.08 16.39
C LEU A 115 12.42 -7.60 17.54
N SER A 116 11.22 -8.15 17.65
CA SER A 116 10.29 -7.88 18.74
C SER A 116 9.60 -9.16 19.20
N GLU A 117 9.15 -9.17 20.45
CA GLU A 117 8.26 -10.22 20.97
C GLU A 117 6.84 -10.10 20.38
N ASN A 118 6.60 -9.12 19.50
CA ASN A 118 5.31 -8.88 18.91
C ASN A 118 4.97 -9.99 17.92
N GLN A 119 3.92 -10.74 18.27
CA GLN A 119 3.27 -11.68 17.37
C GLN A 119 1.94 -11.07 16.92
N PHE A 120 1.80 -10.86 15.61
CA PHE A 120 0.55 -10.39 15.05
C PHE A 120 -0.29 -11.58 14.62
N ASN A 121 -1.47 -11.71 15.22
CA ASN A 121 -2.41 -12.80 14.93
C ASN A 121 -3.66 -12.23 14.25
N PHE A 122 -3.89 -12.63 13.01
CA PHE A 122 -5.05 -12.21 12.23
C PHE A 122 -5.98 -13.40 12.08
N MET A 123 -7.21 -13.23 12.57
CA MET A 123 -8.29 -14.18 12.37
C MET A 123 -9.23 -13.62 11.32
N ILE A 124 -9.40 -14.35 10.24
CA ILE A 124 -10.25 -13.93 9.13
C ILE A 124 -11.40 -14.92 9.00
N ASP A 125 -12.62 -14.38 9.11
CA ASP A 125 -13.84 -15.17 9.00
C ASP A 125 -14.09 -15.63 7.55
N ASN A 126 -14.82 -16.74 7.46
CA ASN A 126 -15.27 -17.38 6.22
C ASN A 126 -16.26 -16.51 5.43
N SER A 127 -15.81 -15.39 4.88
CA SER A 127 -16.57 -14.60 3.92
C SER A 127 -16.19 -15.06 2.52
N SER A 128 -17.02 -15.92 1.92
CA SER A 128 -16.92 -16.40 0.52
C SER A 128 -15.52 -16.89 0.10
N THR A 129 -15.19 -18.11 0.51
CA THR A 129 -13.92 -18.85 0.32
C THR A 129 -13.53 -19.21 -1.12
N ILE A 130 -14.38 -18.95 -2.10
CA ILE A 130 -14.18 -19.38 -3.50
C ILE A 130 -13.43 -18.35 -4.37
N SER A 131 -13.29 -17.11 -3.93
CA SER A 131 -12.55 -16.06 -4.63
C SER A 131 -11.19 -15.82 -4.00
N TYR A 132 -10.21 -15.42 -4.82
CA TYR A 132 -8.97 -14.87 -4.29
C TYR A 132 -9.26 -13.67 -3.40
N LYS A 133 -8.63 -13.63 -2.22
CA LYS A 133 -8.68 -12.50 -1.31
C LYS A 133 -7.28 -11.98 -1.07
N ASN A 134 -7.16 -10.65 -1.11
CA ASN A 134 -5.96 -9.95 -0.65
C ASN A 134 -6.11 -9.67 0.85
N TYR A 135 -5.12 -10.08 1.62
CA TYR A 135 -4.99 -9.71 3.03
C TYR A 135 -3.76 -8.83 3.20
N VAL A 136 -3.96 -7.69 3.84
CA VAL A 136 -2.90 -6.70 4.06
C VAL A 136 -2.48 -6.77 5.52
N LEU A 137 -1.24 -7.19 5.76
CA LEU A 137 -0.57 -7.03 7.04
C LEU A 137 0.03 -5.62 7.07
N ASP A 138 -0.37 -4.78 8.03
CA ASP A 138 0.10 -3.40 8.17
C ASP A 138 0.82 -3.17 9.50
N LYS A 139 1.42 -1.98 9.68
CA LYS A 139 2.10 -1.56 10.92
C LYS A 139 3.20 -2.51 11.38
N LEU A 140 3.82 -3.19 10.43
CA LEU A 140 4.98 -4.04 10.67
C LEU A 140 6.21 -3.18 10.94
N GLU A 141 7.14 -3.73 11.72
CA GLU A 141 8.43 -3.09 11.98
C GLU A 141 9.20 -2.98 10.67
N PRO A 142 9.84 -1.83 10.37
CA PRO A 142 10.61 -1.63 9.15
C PRO A 142 11.87 -2.50 9.15
N LEU A 143 12.38 -2.84 7.96
CA LEU A 143 13.61 -3.64 7.75
C LEU A 143 13.66 -4.93 8.56
N SER A 144 12.51 -5.56 8.74
CA SER A 144 12.35 -6.70 9.63
C SER A 144 12.01 -7.94 8.82
N LEU A 145 12.71 -9.04 9.09
CA LEU A 145 12.32 -10.35 8.59
C LEU A 145 11.14 -10.85 9.41
N TYR A 146 10.04 -11.15 8.72
CA TYR A 146 8.87 -11.79 9.28
C TYR A 146 8.76 -13.23 8.79
N ASN A 147 8.57 -14.13 9.75
CA ASN A 147 8.12 -15.48 9.53
C ASN A 147 6.59 -15.48 9.59
N LEU A 148 5.96 -15.59 8.43
CA LEU A 148 4.52 -15.65 8.28
C LEU A 148 4.09 -17.11 8.33
N THR A 149 3.42 -17.51 9.40
CA THR A 149 2.77 -18.82 9.48
C THR A 149 1.31 -18.68 9.09
N ILE A 150 0.91 -19.38 8.04
CA ILE A 150 -0.48 -19.42 7.59
C ILE A 150 -1.07 -20.75 8.04
N GLY A 151 -2.22 -20.69 8.71
CA GLY A 151 -2.97 -21.86 9.13
C GLY A 151 -4.47 -21.63 9.09
N TYR A 152 -5.22 -22.68 9.41
CA TYR A 152 -6.68 -22.60 9.49
C TYR A 152 -7.21 -23.32 10.73
N LYS A 153 -8.40 -22.91 11.19
CA LYS A 153 -9.20 -23.65 12.16
C LYS A 153 -10.40 -24.28 11.49
N ILE A 154 -10.75 -25.46 11.98
CA ILE A 154 -11.96 -26.18 11.60
C ILE A 154 -13.02 -25.89 12.67
N LYS A 155 -14.29 -25.80 12.28
CA LYS A 155 -15.39 -25.59 13.24
C LYS A 155 -15.38 -26.69 14.30
N ASN A 156 -15.68 -26.30 15.53
CA ASN A 156 -15.68 -27.19 16.70
C ASN A 156 -14.31 -27.84 16.98
N ASN A 157 -13.22 -27.29 16.45
CA ASN A 157 -11.86 -27.73 16.75
C ASN A 157 -10.97 -26.54 17.10
N ASP A 158 -10.35 -26.60 18.28
CA ASP A 158 -9.49 -25.50 18.75
C ASP A 158 -8.06 -25.54 18.23
N LYS A 159 -7.68 -26.62 17.55
CA LYS A 159 -6.36 -26.74 16.92
C LYS A 159 -6.25 -25.85 15.69
N ILE A 160 -5.10 -25.19 15.56
CA ILE A 160 -4.67 -24.52 14.34
C ILE A 160 -3.86 -25.51 13.51
N PHE A 161 -4.22 -25.66 12.23
CA PHE A 161 -3.51 -26.47 11.26
C PHE A 161 -2.63 -25.56 10.42
N ASN A 162 -1.32 -25.61 10.65
CA ASN A 162 -0.35 -24.82 9.89
C ASN A 162 -0.15 -25.42 8.49
N VAL A 163 -0.10 -24.55 7.48
CA VAL A 163 -0.02 -24.92 6.07
C VAL A 163 1.32 -24.51 5.47
N SER A 164 1.74 -23.26 5.71
CA SER A 164 2.98 -22.71 5.16
C SER A 164 3.67 -21.79 6.16
N VAL A 165 4.98 -21.69 5.97
CA VAL A 165 5.81 -20.66 6.59
C VAL A 165 6.44 -19.90 5.44
N ILE A 166 6.23 -18.59 5.39
CA ILE A 166 6.77 -17.71 4.36
C ILE A 166 7.65 -16.66 5.03
N GLU A 167 8.87 -16.50 4.52
CA GLU A 167 9.78 -15.44 4.97
C GLU A 167 9.58 -14.20 4.11
N SER A 168 9.44 -13.04 4.75
CA SER A 168 9.20 -11.78 4.06
C SER A 168 9.89 -10.63 4.78
N TYR A 169 10.58 -9.77 4.03
CA TYR A 169 11.28 -8.60 4.55
C TYR A 169 10.47 -7.34 4.30
N THR A 170 10.19 -6.57 5.35
CA THR A 170 9.60 -5.22 5.21
C THR A 170 10.66 -4.22 4.76
N CYS A 171 10.24 -3.21 4.01
CA CYS A 171 11.12 -2.13 3.57
C CYS A 171 11.41 -1.13 4.70
N PHE A 172 12.23 -0.11 4.41
CA PHE A 172 12.48 0.99 5.35
C PHE A 172 11.34 2.01 5.31
N GLY A 173 10.75 2.35 4.16
CA GLY A 173 9.68 3.35 4.08
C GLY A 173 10.15 4.79 4.40
N THR A 174 9.41 5.77 3.89
CA THR A 174 9.72 7.20 4.07
C THR A 174 8.60 7.87 4.86
N PRO A 175 8.88 8.75 5.85
CA PRO A 175 7.85 9.44 6.60
C PRO A 175 7.08 10.40 5.69
N GLY A 176 5.83 10.68 6.04
CA GLY A 176 5.07 11.71 5.35
C GLY A 176 5.62 13.13 5.58
N ASP A 177 5.03 14.09 4.88
CA ASP A 177 5.35 15.50 5.03
C ASP A 177 4.86 16.07 6.38
N PRO A 178 5.60 17.02 6.98
CA PRO A 178 5.15 17.74 8.16
C PRO A 178 3.77 18.36 7.96
N GLN A 179 2.93 18.27 8.97
CA GLN A 179 1.56 18.75 8.87
C GLN A 179 1.42 20.16 9.44
N ASN A 180 0.42 20.91 8.98
CA ASN A 180 0.06 22.21 9.56
C ASN A 180 1.26 23.15 9.76
N LEU A 181 2.09 23.34 8.73
CA LEU A 181 3.20 24.29 8.78
C LEU A 181 2.66 25.70 9.01
N MET A 182 3.09 26.32 10.11
CA MET A 182 2.74 27.68 10.51
C MET A 182 4.00 28.52 10.64
N ALA A 183 3.86 29.81 10.34
CA ALA A 183 4.94 30.78 10.46
C ALA A 183 4.43 32.06 11.16
N ASN A 184 5.10 32.45 12.24
CA ASN A 184 4.82 33.64 13.02
C ASN A 184 5.96 34.64 12.88
N ARG A 185 5.67 35.80 12.28
CA ARG A 185 6.66 36.85 12.03
C ARG A 185 6.83 37.73 13.26
N GLY A 186 8.03 37.73 13.83
CA GLY A 186 8.52 38.71 14.78
C GLY A 186 9.23 39.88 14.11
N LYS A 187 9.91 40.72 14.90
CA LYS A 187 10.63 41.90 14.40
C LYS A 187 11.82 41.53 13.52
N ASN A 188 12.65 40.59 14.00
CA ASN A 188 13.87 40.12 13.34
C ASN A 188 13.95 38.58 13.28
N THR A 189 12.87 37.90 13.67
CA THR A 189 12.79 36.45 13.77
C THR A 189 11.53 35.94 13.10
N LEU A 190 11.63 34.81 12.40
CA LEU A 190 10.47 34.05 11.94
C LEU A 190 10.44 32.76 12.74
N GLU A 191 9.41 32.60 13.55
CA GLU A 191 9.15 31.33 14.24
C GLU A 191 8.34 30.45 13.31
N VAL A 192 8.87 29.28 12.97
CA VAL A 192 8.18 28.25 12.19
C VAL A 192 7.86 27.06 13.09
N SER A 193 6.66 26.52 12.95
CA SER A 193 6.21 25.36 13.72
C SER A 193 5.36 24.46 12.84
N TRP A 194 5.41 23.16 13.11
CA TRP A 194 4.65 22.16 12.36
C TRP A 194 4.18 21.06 13.31
N ASN A 195 3.29 20.22 12.82
CA ASN A 195 2.91 18.97 13.45
C ASN A 195 3.75 17.84 12.89
N ARG A 196 4.04 16.84 13.73
CA ARG A 196 4.70 15.61 13.32
C ARG A 196 3.89 14.95 12.18
N PRO A 197 4.52 14.47 11.10
CA PRO A 197 3.83 13.73 10.06
C PRO A 197 3.24 12.43 10.58
N ILE A 198 2.33 11.88 9.77
CA ILE A 198 1.90 10.49 9.89
C ILE A 198 3.06 9.61 9.44
N THR A 199 3.55 8.74 10.33
CA THR A 199 4.64 7.78 10.07
C THR A 199 4.11 6.35 9.93
N ILE A 200 2.89 6.19 9.40
CA ILE A 200 2.32 4.86 9.14
C ILE A 200 3.22 4.21 8.10
N ASN A 201 3.79 3.04 8.43
CA ASN A 201 4.70 2.28 7.57
C ASN A 201 6.08 2.93 7.33
N ALA A 202 6.56 3.78 8.25
CA ALA A 202 7.92 4.29 8.24
C ALA A 202 8.54 4.31 9.66
N PRO A 203 9.86 4.10 9.80
CA PRO A 203 10.59 4.26 11.03
C PRO A 203 10.45 5.69 11.54
N ASP A 204 10.71 5.82 12.85
CA ASP A 204 10.58 7.09 13.53
C ASP A 204 11.46 8.17 12.89
N ILE A 205 11.00 9.42 12.97
CA ILE A 205 11.68 10.56 12.36
C ILE A 205 12.99 10.82 13.11
N CYS A 206 14.05 11.01 12.34
CA CYS A 206 15.37 11.35 12.85
C CYS A 206 15.50 12.86 13.08
N TYR A 207 15.15 13.65 12.06
CA TYR A 207 15.16 15.10 12.11
C TYR A 207 14.22 15.68 11.03
N TYR A 208 14.02 16.98 11.11
CA TYR A 208 13.37 17.80 10.09
C TYR A 208 14.44 18.64 9.40
N LEU A 209 14.41 18.67 8.08
CA LEU A 209 15.24 19.54 7.26
C LEU A 209 14.46 20.82 6.97
N ILE A 210 14.92 21.95 7.50
CA ILE A 210 14.36 23.26 7.24
C ILE A 210 15.21 23.93 6.16
N GLU A 211 14.60 24.14 4.99
CA GLU A 211 15.23 24.87 3.89
C GLU A 211 14.66 26.29 3.85
N LYS A 212 15.54 27.29 3.85
CA LYS A 212 15.15 28.70 3.71
C LYS A 212 15.86 29.32 2.52
N ARG A 213 15.09 29.82 1.55
CA ARG A 213 15.63 30.36 0.29
C ARG A 213 15.02 31.72 -0.01
N PHE A 214 15.86 32.74 -0.18
CA PHE A 214 15.39 34.03 -0.69
C PHE A 214 14.94 33.89 -2.15
N LEU A 215 13.86 34.56 -2.54
CA LEU A 215 13.27 34.38 -3.88
C LEU A 215 14.19 34.88 -5.01
N ASP A 216 15.19 35.70 -4.71
CA ASP A 216 16.22 36.19 -5.63
C ASP A 216 17.48 35.30 -5.67
N GLN A 217 17.50 34.19 -4.93
CA GLN A 217 18.63 33.26 -4.84
C GLN A 217 18.27 31.88 -5.37
N SER A 218 19.24 31.23 -6.03
CA SER A 218 19.09 29.84 -6.49
C SER A 218 19.26 28.83 -5.37
N GLU A 219 20.07 29.15 -4.36
CA GLU A 219 20.43 28.26 -3.26
C GLU A 219 19.79 28.72 -1.95
N GLY A 220 19.34 27.75 -1.14
CA GLY A 220 18.83 27.97 0.20
C GLY A 220 19.88 27.72 1.27
N ARG A 221 19.54 28.06 2.52
CA ARG A 221 20.24 27.55 3.71
C ARG A 221 19.42 26.43 4.30
N GLU A 222 20.12 25.40 4.78
CA GLU A 222 19.54 24.21 5.38
C GLU A 222 19.86 24.16 6.87
N TYR A 223 18.90 23.67 7.63
CA TYR A 223 19.02 23.47 9.08
C TYR A 223 18.40 22.14 9.45
N GLU A 224 19.06 21.39 10.33
CA GLU A 224 18.50 20.18 10.93
C GLU A 224 17.92 20.51 12.32
N GLU A 225 16.72 20.03 12.60
CA GLU A 225 16.07 20.19 13.90
C GLU A 225 15.33 18.91 14.29
N ILE A 226 15.35 18.56 15.57
CA ILE A 226 14.67 17.37 16.09
C ILE A 226 13.29 17.71 16.68
N LYS A 227 13.08 18.99 17.02
CA LYS A 227 11.82 19.52 17.51
C LYS A 227 10.90 19.92 16.36
N THR A 228 9.63 20.13 16.68
CA THR A 228 8.60 20.56 15.71
C THR A 228 8.46 22.08 15.60
N SER A 229 9.55 22.81 15.89
CA SER A 229 9.59 24.26 15.86
C SER A 229 11.03 24.74 15.67
N PHE A 230 11.22 25.80 14.89
CA PHE A 230 12.52 26.39 14.63
C PHE A 230 12.41 27.92 14.51
N SER A 231 13.46 28.65 14.90
CA SER A 231 13.51 30.12 14.81
C SER A 231 14.56 30.57 13.80
N ILE A 232 14.10 31.21 12.73
CA ILE A 232 14.99 31.78 11.71
C ILE A 232 15.29 33.23 12.09
N ILE A 233 16.57 33.55 12.30
CA ILE A 233 17.05 34.91 12.56
C ILE A 233 17.65 35.45 11.27
N ASP A 234 16.96 36.38 10.59
CA ASP A 234 17.42 36.92 9.30
C ASP A 234 16.73 38.25 8.93
N ASP A 235 17.11 38.85 7.79
CA ASP A 235 16.44 40.01 7.22
C ASP A 235 15.07 39.65 6.63
N LEU A 236 14.03 39.84 7.44
CA LEU A 236 12.65 39.56 7.07
C LEU A 236 12.04 40.60 6.10
N ASN A 237 12.79 41.63 5.70
CA ASN A 237 12.31 42.60 4.71
C ASN A 237 12.44 42.09 3.28
N LYS A 238 13.19 41.01 3.07
CA LYS A 238 13.27 40.32 1.79
C LYS A 238 12.28 39.16 1.76
N ASN A 239 11.76 38.88 0.56
CA ASN A 239 10.89 37.72 0.36
C ASN A 239 11.74 36.45 0.31
N PHE A 240 11.32 35.43 1.06
CA PHE A 240 11.91 34.10 1.05
C PHE A 240 10.82 33.05 1.21
N GLU A 241 11.13 31.83 0.81
CA GLU A 241 10.35 30.64 1.12
C GLU A 241 11.02 29.85 2.25
N VAL A 242 10.20 29.15 3.02
CA VAL A 242 10.63 28.13 3.98
C VAL A 242 9.94 26.83 3.62
N ARG A 243 10.72 25.76 3.54
CA ARG A 243 10.23 24.39 3.40
C ARG A 243 10.68 23.59 4.62
N VAL A 244 9.84 22.68 5.05
CA VAL A 244 10.17 21.74 6.11
C VAL A 244 9.88 20.35 5.56
N SER A 245 10.92 19.52 5.53
CA SER A 245 10.86 18.14 5.06
C SER A 245 11.18 17.21 6.22
N THR A 246 10.59 16.01 6.21
CA THR A 246 10.86 14.99 7.23
C THR A 246 11.96 14.07 6.75
N PHE A 247 12.89 13.71 7.63
CA PHE A 247 13.95 12.77 7.30
C PHE A 247 13.99 11.59 8.28
N ASN A 248 14.08 10.38 7.73
CA ASN A 248 14.53 9.20 8.44
C ASN A 248 15.77 8.64 7.72
N ASP A 249 16.65 8.00 8.47
CA ASP A 249 17.80 7.29 7.90
C ASP A 249 18.08 6.05 8.72
N TYR A 250 18.58 5.03 8.03
CA TYR A 250 18.96 3.76 8.59
C TYR A 250 19.97 3.92 9.73
N LYS A 251 20.95 4.84 9.61
CA LYS A 251 21.94 5.06 10.66
C LYS A 251 21.28 5.52 11.96
N CYS A 252 20.41 6.51 11.89
CA CYS A 252 19.69 7.02 13.05
C CYS A 252 18.71 5.98 13.62
N TYR A 253 18.03 5.22 12.76
CA TYR A 253 17.18 4.11 13.20
C TYR A 253 17.99 3.07 14.00
N LYS A 254 19.17 2.70 13.51
CA LYS A 254 20.07 1.77 14.21
C LYS A 254 20.56 2.29 15.55
N GLU A 255 20.98 3.55 15.62
CA GLU A 255 21.45 4.16 16.87
C GLU A 255 20.35 4.15 17.94
N ARG A 256 19.08 4.27 17.51
CA ARG A 256 17.92 4.25 18.41
C ARG A 256 17.43 2.84 18.74
N TYR A 257 17.65 1.88 17.83
CA TYR A 257 17.25 0.48 17.95
C TYR A 257 18.42 -0.48 17.67
N PRO A 258 19.45 -0.50 18.54
CA PRO A 258 20.69 -1.26 18.29
C PRO A 258 20.48 -2.78 18.21
N ALA A 259 19.34 -3.30 18.70
CA ALA A 259 18.96 -4.70 18.53
C ALA A 259 18.81 -5.11 17.04
N ALA A 260 18.57 -4.16 16.13
CA ALA A 260 18.47 -4.38 14.69
C ALA A 260 19.82 -4.70 14.02
N GLU A 261 20.96 -4.46 14.68
CA GLU A 261 22.29 -4.59 14.07
C GLU A 261 22.85 -6.02 14.09
N ASN A 262 22.46 -6.83 15.07
CA ASN A 262 23.12 -8.10 15.33
C ASN A 262 22.75 -9.26 14.37
N ARG A 263 21.92 -9.05 13.34
CA ARG A 263 21.26 -10.17 12.64
C ARG A 263 21.06 -10.02 11.13
N ILE A 264 21.80 -9.13 10.46
CA ILE A 264 21.82 -8.96 8.99
C ILE A 264 23.11 -9.55 8.36
N ASN A 265 23.96 -10.22 9.14
CA ASN A 265 25.12 -10.96 8.62
C ASN A 265 24.77 -12.41 8.25
#